data_AF-A0A959YA08-F1
#
_entry.id   AF-A0A959YA08-F1
#
_cell.length_a   1.000
_cell.length_b   1.000
_cell.length_c   1.000
_cell.angle_alpha   90.00
_cell.angle_beta   90.00
_cell.angle_gamma   90.00
#
_symmetry.space_group_name_H-M   'P 1'
#
loop_
_entity.id
_entity.type
_entity.pdbx_description
1 polymer ?
#
loop_
_entity_poly.entity_id
_entity_poly.type
_entity_poly.pdbx_seq_one_letter_code
_entity_poly.pdbx_strand_id
1 'polypeptide(L)'
;NLQSFGATDDKGNSLNEIFEFSVEGDNDSLYHVLEDVSLTGERVRLSYVERYATIAWRGETRYFVTGVERSGQVQDLNKDRSPMGH
;
A
#
# COMPACT_ATOMS: atom_id res chain seq x y z
N ASN A 1 17.02 -10.04 -14.62
CA ASN A 1 17.61 -9.49 -13.40
C ASN A 1 16.48 -9.41 -12.38
N LEU A 2 16.25 -10.48 -11.62
CA LEU A 2 15.15 -10.60 -10.67
C LEU A 2 15.75 -10.34 -9.28
N GLN A 3 15.80 -9.08 -8.88
CA GLN A 3 16.07 -8.72 -7.49
C GLN A 3 14.79 -9.07 -6.72
N SER A 4 14.87 -10.12 -5.90
CA SER A 4 13.73 -10.61 -5.12
C SER A 4 13.47 -9.66 -3.96
N PHE A 5 12.23 -9.23 -3.80
CA PHE A 5 11.77 -8.40 -2.69
C PHE A 5 12.21 -9.01 -1.34
N GLY A 6 12.83 -8.20 -0.48
CA GLY A 6 13.32 -8.64 0.83
C GLY A 6 14.60 -9.48 0.79
N ALA A 7 15.30 -9.55 -0.35
CA ALA A 7 16.60 -10.18 -0.41
C ALA A 7 17.62 -9.40 0.42
N THR A 8 18.26 -10.12 1.32
CA THR A 8 19.44 -9.68 2.04
C THR A 8 20.66 -9.90 1.15
N ASP A 9 21.54 -8.90 1.03
CA ASP A 9 22.82 -9.10 0.34
C ASP A 9 23.67 -10.17 1.06
N ASP A 10 24.79 -10.57 0.46
CA ASP A 10 25.75 -11.51 1.05
C ASP A 10 26.30 -11.06 2.42
N LYS A 11 26.00 -9.83 2.85
CA LYS A 11 26.47 -9.18 4.07
C LYS A 11 25.40 -8.93 5.11
N GLY A 12 24.15 -9.37 4.91
CA GLY A 12 23.11 -9.18 5.92
C GLY A 12 22.29 -7.90 5.79
N ASN A 13 22.55 -7.04 4.79
CA ASN A 13 21.79 -5.81 4.59
C ASN A 13 20.51 -6.10 3.82
N SER A 14 19.35 -5.86 4.45
CA SER A 14 18.08 -5.83 3.74
C SER A 14 18.07 -4.62 2.79
N LEU A 15 17.92 -4.88 1.50
CA LEU A 15 17.67 -3.82 0.52
C LEU A 15 16.24 -3.31 0.75
N ASN A 16 16.12 -2.12 1.36
CA ASN A 16 14.85 -1.42 1.45
C ASN A 16 14.53 -0.83 0.07
N GLU A 17 13.69 -1.51 -0.69
CA GLU A 17 13.18 -1.03 -1.96
C GLU A 17 12.05 -0.03 -1.72
N ILE A 18 12.21 1.19 -2.24
CA ILE A 18 11.16 2.22 -2.23
C ILE A 18 10.37 2.07 -3.54
N PHE A 19 9.05 1.97 -3.44
CA PHE A 19 8.16 1.95 -4.59
C PHE A 19 7.48 3.30 -4.78
N GLU A 20 7.53 3.80 -6.01
CA GLU A 20 6.80 5.01 -6.42
C GLU A 20 5.60 4.61 -7.28
N PHE A 21 4.42 5.06 -6.88
CA PHE A 21 3.16 4.77 -7.56
C PHE A 21 2.51 6.05 -8.05
N SER A 22 1.84 5.96 -9.20
CA SER A 22 0.99 7.00 -9.74
C SER A 22 -0.48 6.68 -9.44
N VAL A 23 -1.30 7.72 -9.32
CA VAL A 23 -2.77 7.61 -9.26
C VAL A 23 -3.32 8.29 -10.51
N GLU A 24 -4.32 7.67 -11.14
CA GLU A 24 -4.97 8.30 -12.30
C GLU A 24 -5.77 9.53 -11.84
N GLY A 25 -5.59 10.66 -12.54
CA GLY A 25 -6.13 11.95 -12.11
C GLY A 25 -7.66 12.05 -12.11
N ASP A 26 -8.35 11.11 -12.74
CA ASP A 26 -9.81 10.98 -12.75
C ASP A 26 -10.35 10.09 -11.63
N ASN A 27 -9.49 9.54 -10.76
CA ASN A 27 -9.88 8.72 -9.62
C ASN A 27 -9.77 9.47 -8.29
N ASP A 28 -10.61 10.51 -8.13
CA ASP A 28 -10.67 11.35 -6.92
C ASP A 28 -10.88 10.52 -5.64
N SER A 29 -11.70 9.46 -5.72
CA SER A 29 -11.99 8.61 -4.57
C SER A 29 -10.75 7.89 -4.02
N LEU A 30 -9.93 7.33 -4.91
CA LEU A 30 -8.69 6.66 -4.55
C LEU A 30 -7.66 7.66 -4.03
N TYR A 31 -7.57 8.84 -4.66
CA TYR A 31 -6.68 9.91 -4.24
C TYR A 31 -6.96 10.33 -2.79
N HIS A 32 -8.21 10.64 -2.45
CA HIS A 32 -8.58 11.07 -1.10
C HIS A 32 -8.34 9.97 -0.06
N VAL A 33 -8.61 8.71 -0.38
CA VAL A 33 -8.34 7.62 0.57
C VAL A 33 -6.85 7.50 0.84
N LEU A 34 -5.99 7.65 -0.17
CA LEU A 34 -4.53 7.63 -0.03
C LEU A 34 -4.00 8.86 0.73
N GLU A 35 -4.57 10.03 0.47
CA GLU A 35 -4.29 11.26 1.20
C GLU A 35 -4.59 11.10 2.70
N ASP A 36 -5.79 10.60 3.04
CA ASP A 36 -6.19 10.33 4.42
C ASP A 36 -5.22 9.40 5.15
N VAL A 37 -4.90 8.24 4.55
CA VAL A 37 -4.04 7.25 5.21
C VAL A 37 -2.59 7.71 5.31
N SER A 38 -2.16 8.59 4.40
CA SER A 38 -0.84 9.25 4.46
C SER A 38 -0.74 10.16 5.69
N LEU A 39 -1.82 10.85 6.04
CA LEU A 39 -1.89 11.72 7.22
C LEU A 39 -1.95 10.93 8.53
N THR A 40 -2.60 9.76 8.54
CA THR A 40 -2.77 8.93 9.76
C THR A 40 -1.62 7.92 9.98
N GLY A 41 -0.89 7.57 8.93
CA GLY A 41 0.12 6.51 8.97
C GLY A 41 -0.48 5.10 9.05
N GLU A 42 -1.74 4.93 8.64
CA GLU A 42 -2.40 3.63 8.62
C GLU A 42 -1.69 2.64 7.69
N ARG A 43 -1.64 1.37 8.11
CA ARG A 43 -1.18 0.31 7.22
C ARG A 43 -2.24 0.04 6.17
N VAL A 44 -1.84 0.09 4.90
CA VAL A 44 -2.71 -0.22 3.77
C VAL A 44 -2.11 -1.29 2.87
N ARG A 45 -2.97 -1.99 2.14
CA ARG A 45 -2.60 -2.84 1.01
C ARG A 45 -2.97 -2.10 -0.27
N LEU A 46 -2.02 -1.95 -1.17
CA LEU A 46 -2.24 -1.34 -2.48
C LEU A 46 -2.40 -2.43 -3.54
N SER A 47 -3.42 -2.28 -4.38
CA SER A 47 -3.51 -2.96 -5.67
C SER A 47 -3.01 -2.02 -6.75
N TYR A 48 -2.18 -2.51 -7.67
CA TYR A 48 -1.63 -1.71 -8.75
C TYR A 48 -1.54 -2.50 -10.05
N VAL A 49 -1.46 -1.78 -11.17
CA VAL A 49 -1.17 -2.34 -12.48
C VAL A 49 0.13 -1.74 -13.04
N GLU A 50 0.98 -2.58 -13.62
CA GLU A 50 2.16 -2.13 -14.37
C GLU A 50 1.79 -1.90 -15.83
N ARG A 51 2.09 -0.71 -16.36
CA ARG A 51 1.88 -0.35 -17.77
C ARG A 51 3.21 -0.42 -18.53
N TYR A 52 3.18 -1.00 -19.73
CA TYR A 52 4.36 -1.19 -20.58
C TYR A 52 4.95 0.11 -21.18
N ALA A 53 4.22 1.22 -21.11
CA ALA A 53 4.67 2.52 -21.60
C ALA A 53 4.27 3.64 -20.64
N THR A 54 5.26 4.44 -20.22
CA THR A 54 5.02 5.74 -19.57
C THR A 54 4.78 6.76 -20.68
N ILE A 55 3.58 7.31 -20.74
CA ILE A 55 3.28 8.40 -21.67
C ILE A 55 3.22 9.67 -20.84
N ALA A 56 3.91 10.74 -21.28
CA ALA A 56 4.13 11.95 -20.49
C ALA A 56 2.85 12.67 -20.00
N TRP A 57 1.69 12.40 -20.60
CA TRP A 57 0.40 12.96 -20.17
C TRP A 57 -0.43 12.03 -19.26
N ARG A 58 0.05 10.82 -18.94
CA ARG A 58 -0.70 9.80 -18.18
C ARG A 58 -0.13 9.47 -16.80
N GLY A 59 0.99 10.07 -16.40
CA GLY A 59 1.59 9.86 -15.09
C GLY A 59 3.12 9.70 -15.14
N GLU A 60 3.75 9.73 -13.98
CA GLU A 60 5.21 9.79 -13.84
C GLU A 60 5.84 8.38 -13.72
N THR A 61 5.08 7.39 -13.28
CA THR A 61 5.56 6.01 -13.08
C THR A 61 4.86 5.00 -14.00
N ARG A 62 5.39 3.77 -14.05
CA ARG A 62 4.73 2.64 -14.74
C ARG A 62 3.72 1.91 -13.86
N TYR A 63 3.68 2.20 -12.56
CA TYR A 63 2.86 1.50 -11.58
C TYR A 63 1.70 2.39 -11.14
N PHE A 64 0.49 2.04 -11.54
CA PHE A 64 -0.71 2.82 -11.23
C PHE A 64 -1.52 2.11 -10.17
N VAL A 65 -1.82 2.80 -9.06
CA VAL A 65 -2.70 2.26 -8.02
C VAL A 65 -4.12 2.14 -8.58
N THR A 66 -4.74 0.98 -8.39
CA THR A 66 -6.11 0.68 -8.79
C THR A 66 -7.03 0.42 -7.60
N GLY A 67 -6.46 0.25 -6.41
CA GLY A 67 -7.24 0.05 -5.19
C GLY A 67 -6.40 0.14 -3.93
N VAL A 68 -7.08 0.41 -2.82
CA VAL A 68 -6.48 0.52 -1.49
C VAL A 68 -7.40 -0.16 -0.47
N GLU A 69 -6.82 -1.05 0.33
CA GLU A 69 -7.50 -1.71 1.44
C GLU A 69 -6.84 -1.30 2.75
N ARG A 70 -7.61 -0.67 3.65
CA ARG A 70 -7.11 -0.30 4.97
C ARG A 70 -7.00 -1.56 5.83
N SER A 71 -5.80 -1.87 6.30
CA SER A 71 -5.53 -3.06 7.13
C SER A 71 -5.71 -2.78 8.63
N GLY A 72 -6.41 -1.70 8.97
CA GLY A 72 -6.73 -1.32 10.34
C GLY A 72 -7.29 -2.50 11.10
N GLN A 73 -6.53 -2.96 12.11
CA GLN A 73 -7.02 -3.94 13.06
C GLN A 73 -8.19 -3.32 13.83
N VAL A 74 -9.42 -3.54 13.33
CA VAL A 74 -10.67 -3.42 14.08
C VAL A 74 -11.24 -4.83 14.33
N GLN A 75 -10.34 -5.77 14.63
CA GLN A 75 -10.59 -7.11 15.16
C GLN A 75 -9.41 -7.27 16.12
N ASP A 76 -9.50 -6.98 17.43
CA ASP A 76 -9.97 -7.92 18.45
C ASP A 76 -10.02 -7.28 19.86
N LEU A 77 -10.17 -5.97 20.03
CA LEU A 77 -10.20 -5.36 21.38
C LEU A 77 -11.55 -5.52 22.12
N ASN A 78 -12.57 -6.10 21.46
CA ASN A 78 -13.92 -6.24 22.03
C ASN A 78 -14.36 -7.70 22.26
N LYS A 79 -13.48 -8.69 22.06
CA LYS A 79 -13.81 -10.11 22.27
C LYS A 79 -13.55 -10.61 23.69
N ASP A 80 -12.93 -9.78 24.53
CA ASP A 80 -12.54 -10.12 25.91
C ASP A 80 -13.46 -9.52 26.99
N ARG A 81 -14.67 -9.10 26.60
CA ARG A 81 -15.73 -8.66 27.52
C ARG A 81 -16.87 -9.67 27.60
N SER A 82 -16.53 -10.96 27.60
CA SER A 82 -17.49 -11.97 28.06
C SER A 82 -17.62 -11.81 29.58
N PRO A 83 -18.77 -11.37 30.13
CA PRO A 83 -18.94 -11.33 31.56
C PRO A 83 -18.89 -12.77 32.07
N MET A 84 -17.84 -13.09 32.84
CA MET A 84 -17.88 -14.25 33.72
C MET A 84 -19.04 -14.06 34.70
N GLY A 85 -19.95 -15.03 34.74
CA GLY A 85 -21.05 -15.15 35.70
C GLY A 85 -22.22 -15.91 35.05
N HIS A 86 -22.69 -17.06 35.53
CA HIS A 86 -22.54 -17.76 36.82
C HIS A 86 -22.44 -19.27 36.59
#